data_AF-A0AAU8FMQ1-F1
#
_entry.id   AF-A0AAU8FMQ1-F1
#
_cell.length_a   1.000
_cell.length_b   1.000
_cell.length_c   1.000
_cell.angle_alpha   90.00
_cell.angle_beta   90.00
_cell.angle_gamma   90.00
#
_symmetry.space_group_name_H-M   'P 1'
#
loop_
_entity.id
_entity.type
_entity.pdbx_description
1 polymer ?
#
loop_
_entity_poly.entity_id
_entity_poly.type
_entity_poly.pdbx_seq_one_letter_code
_entity_poly.pdbx_strand_id
1 'polypeptide(L)'
;MDRFLSGYNSTQPLGTFDKSILKTGEWVVFNGQSTAFAGPWGVSFAANLTPDETGIGTWTFEQFDTAMRKGKFKGLENSRPLLPPMPWFNYLNMADSDMRAIFAYLKSIKPVSNVVPSHIPPAP
;
A
#
# COMPACT_ATOMS: atom_id res chain seq x y z
N MET A 1 4.56 -19.74 5.57
CA MET A 1 3.88 -18.41 5.49
C MET A 1 4.82 -17.49 4.74
N ASP A 2 4.93 -17.65 3.42
CA ASP A 2 6.14 -17.22 2.70
C ASP A 2 6.01 -15.82 2.06
N ARG A 3 4.84 -15.18 2.23
CA ARG A 3 4.47 -13.90 1.59
C ARG A 3 3.87 -12.90 2.59
N PHE A 4 4.23 -13.04 3.88
CA PHE A 4 3.76 -12.12 4.91
C PHE A 4 4.26 -10.69 4.62
N LEU A 5 3.35 -9.71 4.64
CA LEU A 5 3.62 -8.29 4.37
C LEU A 5 4.24 -7.97 2.99
N SER A 6 4.22 -8.91 2.05
CA SER A 6 4.84 -8.72 0.73
C SER A 6 3.92 -8.08 -0.31
N GLY A 7 2.74 -7.58 0.09
CA GLY A 7 1.80 -6.88 -0.79
C GLY A 7 0.96 -7.77 -1.70
N TYR A 8 0.32 -7.16 -2.70
CA TYR A 8 -0.51 -7.84 -3.69
C TYR A 8 0.29 -8.83 -4.55
N ASN A 9 -0.25 -10.03 -4.78
CA ASN A 9 0.37 -10.99 -5.68
C ASN A 9 0.05 -10.67 -7.15
N SER A 10 1.03 -10.15 -7.90
CA SER A 10 0.84 -9.84 -9.33
C SER A 10 0.55 -11.06 -10.20
N THR A 11 0.85 -12.28 -9.74
CA THR A 11 0.50 -13.51 -10.46
C THR A 11 -0.94 -13.95 -10.26
N GLN A 12 -1.66 -13.38 -9.28
CA GLN A 12 -3.09 -13.62 -9.13
C GLN A 12 -3.88 -12.70 -10.07
N PRO A 13 -4.87 -13.25 -10.81
CA PRO A 13 -5.75 -12.43 -11.61
C PRO A 13 -6.61 -11.54 -10.70
N LEU A 14 -6.89 -10.33 -11.17
CA LEU A 14 -7.93 -9.50 -10.56
C LEU A 14 -9.27 -10.21 -10.77
N GLY A 15 -10.06 -10.34 -9.70
CA GLY A 15 -11.46 -10.76 -9.86
C GLY A 15 -12.21 -9.82 -10.78
N THR A 16 -13.21 -10.33 -11.50
CA THR A 16 -14.16 -9.48 -12.22
C THR A 16 -15.10 -8.83 -11.21
N PHE A 17 -15.34 -7.53 -11.38
CA PHE A 17 -16.31 -6.79 -10.58
C PHE A 17 -17.12 -5.87 -11.50
N ASP A 18 -18.35 -5.56 -11.10
CA ASP A 18 -19.16 -4.58 -11.80
C ASP A 18 -18.54 -3.19 -11.60
N LYS A 19 -18.11 -2.54 -12.68
CA LYS A 19 -17.50 -1.21 -12.62
C LYS A 19 -18.48 -0.12 -12.18
N SER A 20 -19.80 -0.40 -12.17
CA SER A 20 -20.81 0.53 -11.68
C SER A 20 -20.60 0.88 -10.19
N ILE A 21 -20.03 -0.03 -9.39
CA ILE A 21 -19.72 0.19 -7.97
C ILE A 21 -18.76 1.37 -7.75
N LEU A 22 -17.90 1.67 -8.74
CA LEU A 22 -16.93 2.75 -8.63
C LEU A 22 -17.62 4.12 -8.63
N LYS A 23 -18.88 4.18 -9.06
CA LYS A 23 -19.70 5.39 -9.14
C LYS A 23 -20.63 5.58 -7.94
N THR A 24 -20.92 4.51 -7.19
CA THR A 24 -21.87 4.55 -6.07
C THR A 24 -21.25 5.01 -4.75
N GLY A 25 -19.92 5.16 -4.71
CA GLY A 25 -19.17 5.46 -3.47
C GLY A 25 -18.92 4.21 -2.62
N GLU A 26 -19.36 3.03 -3.07
CA GLU A 26 -19.10 1.74 -2.44
C GLU A 26 -17.68 1.25 -2.73
N TRP A 27 -17.19 0.39 -1.83
CA TRP A 27 -15.82 -0.12 -1.83
C TRP A 27 -15.88 -1.62 -1.91
N VAL A 28 -15.08 -2.22 -2.78
CA VAL A 28 -15.04 -3.68 -2.91
C VAL A 28 -13.63 -4.19 -2.71
N VAL A 29 -13.52 -5.19 -1.84
CA VAL A 29 -12.35 -6.07 -1.72
C VAL A 29 -12.57 -7.20 -2.71
N PHE A 30 -11.76 -7.27 -3.76
CA PHE A 30 -12.05 -8.17 -4.89
C PHE A 30 -10.99 -9.27 -5.08
N ASN A 31 -10.14 -9.50 -4.08
CA ASN A 31 -9.28 -10.69 -4.04
C ASN A 31 -9.33 -11.42 -2.69
N GLY A 32 -9.13 -12.74 -2.71
CA GLY A 32 -9.17 -13.58 -1.50
C GLY A 32 -8.05 -13.29 -0.49
N GLN A 33 -7.03 -12.51 -0.87
CA GLN A 33 -5.94 -12.10 0.02
C GLN A 33 -6.17 -10.74 0.69
N SER A 34 -7.26 -10.03 0.37
CA SER A 34 -7.55 -8.67 0.88
C SER A 34 -6.42 -7.66 0.60
N THR A 35 -5.81 -7.75 -0.59
CA THR A 35 -4.69 -6.90 -1.03
C THR A 35 -5.00 -6.08 -2.28
N ALA A 36 -6.24 -6.11 -2.78
CA ALA A 36 -6.70 -5.33 -3.91
C ALA A 36 -8.10 -4.72 -3.64
N PHE A 37 -8.22 -3.41 -3.81
CA PHE A 37 -9.41 -2.63 -3.43
C PHE A 37 -9.85 -1.69 -4.54
N ALA A 38 -11.16 -1.64 -4.78
CA ALA A 38 -11.75 -0.82 -5.82
C ALA A 38 -12.75 0.17 -5.22
N GLY A 39 -12.77 1.39 -5.74
CA GLY A 39 -13.74 2.43 -5.42
C GLY A 39 -13.61 3.65 -6.33
N PRO A 40 -14.17 4.81 -5.96
CA PRO A 40 -14.14 6.01 -6.80
C PRO A 40 -12.74 6.50 -7.22
N TRP A 41 -11.67 6.12 -6.50
CA TRP A 41 -10.27 6.43 -6.85
C TRP A 41 -9.66 5.42 -7.85
N GLY A 42 -10.44 4.47 -8.37
CA GLY A 42 -9.96 3.36 -9.18
C GLY A 42 -9.60 2.14 -8.35
N VAL A 43 -8.53 1.45 -8.72
CA VAL A 43 -8.06 0.22 -8.09
C VAL A 43 -6.69 0.43 -7.45
N SER A 44 -6.59 0.13 -6.16
CA SER A 44 -5.35 0.17 -5.39
C SER A 44 -4.89 -1.23 -4.96
N PHE A 45 -3.59 -1.35 -4.74
CA PHE A 45 -2.93 -2.60 -4.36
C PHE A 45 -2.12 -2.39 -3.07
N ALA A 46 -2.17 -3.37 -2.17
CA ALA A 46 -1.31 -3.38 -0.99
C ALA A 46 0.16 -3.44 -1.42
N ALA A 47 0.98 -2.55 -0.87
CA ALA A 47 2.40 -2.46 -1.15
C ALA A 47 3.20 -3.59 -0.49
N ASN A 48 4.38 -3.89 -1.03
CA ASN A 48 5.37 -4.74 -0.38
C ASN A 48 6.08 -3.94 0.74
N LEU A 49 5.84 -4.32 1.99
CA LEU A 49 6.41 -3.68 3.18
C LEU A 49 7.68 -4.36 3.70
N THR A 50 8.13 -5.43 3.03
CA THR A 50 9.35 -6.15 3.42
C THR A 50 10.61 -5.37 3.04
N PRO A 51 11.79 -5.65 3.62
CA PRO A 51 13.02 -4.94 3.32
C PRO A 51 13.68 -5.36 2.00
N ASP A 52 12.91 -5.99 1.11
CA ASP A 52 13.34 -6.30 -0.26
C ASP A 52 13.43 -5.02 -1.12
N GLU A 53 14.25 -5.05 -2.17
CA GLU A 53 14.38 -3.93 -3.13
C GLU A 53 13.07 -3.59 -3.85
N THR A 54 12.18 -4.56 -4.01
CA THR A 54 10.83 -4.38 -4.56
C THR A 54 9.82 -3.84 -3.54
N GLY A 55 10.21 -3.78 -2.26
CA GLY A 55 9.46 -3.22 -1.14
C GLY A 55 10.06 -1.94 -0.58
N ILE A 56 10.27 -1.89 0.74
CA ILE A 56 10.86 -0.72 1.44
C ILE A 56 12.37 -0.87 1.69
N GLY A 57 13.02 -1.84 1.04
CA GLY A 57 14.45 -2.14 1.22
C GLY A 57 15.37 -0.93 1.02
N THR A 58 15.04 -0.09 0.05
CA THR A 58 15.80 1.12 -0.29
C THR A 58 15.29 2.39 0.36
N TRP A 59 14.19 2.32 1.13
CA TRP A 59 13.60 3.51 1.73
C TRP A 59 14.41 3.98 2.93
N THR A 60 14.56 5.29 3.07
CA THR A 60 15.01 5.91 4.31
C THR A 60 13.87 6.00 5.32
N PHE A 61 14.21 6.25 6.59
CA PHE A 61 13.19 6.48 7.62
C PHE A 61 12.33 7.71 7.28
N GLU A 62 12.93 8.77 6.75
CA GLU A 62 12.24 10.02 6.41
C GLU A 62 11.20 9.80 5.30
N GLN A 63 11.52 8.96 4.30
CA GLN A 63 10.57 8.55 3.28
C GLN A 63 9.42 7.75 3.89
N PHE A 64 9.73 6.80 4.79
CA PHE A 64 8.71 6.02 5.47
C PHE A 64 7.79 6.91 6.34
N ASP A 65 8.36 7.80 7.15
CA ASP A 65 7.61 8.74 7.99
C ASP A 65 6.73 9.68 7.15
N THR A 66 7.28 10.21 6.06
CA THR A 66 6.52 11.04 5.11
C THR A 66 5.35 10.27 4.48
N ALA A 67 5.56 9.00 4.12
CA ALA A 67 4.48 8.16 3.61
C ALA A 67 3.39 7.93 4.65
N MET A 68 3.78 7.58 5.88
CA MET A 68 2.85 7.20 6.95
C MET A 68 2.10 8.40 7.54
N ARG A 69 2.75 9.56 7.71
CA ARG A 69 2.14 10.75 8.34
C ARG A 69 1.64 11.80 7.37
N LYS A 70 2.17 11.86 6.14
CA LYS A 70 1.67 12.81 5.14
C LYS A 70 0.89 12.14 4.01
N GLY A 71 0.78 10.82 4.05
CA GLY A 71 0.07 10.05 3.04
C GLY A 71 0.68 10.21 1.65
N LYS A 72 2.00 10.38 1.52
CA LYS A 72 2.67 10.58 0.22
C LYS A 72 3.18 9.26 -0.37
N PHE A 73 2.89 9.01 -1.64
CA PHE A 73 3.35 7.80 -2.30
C PHE A 73 4.90 7.71 -2.30
N LYS A 74 5.42 6.60 -1.75
CA LYS A 74 6.86 6.39 -1.53
C LYS A 74 7.56 7.44 -0.67
N GLY A 75 6.81 8.25 0.08
CA GLY A 75 7.38 9.35 0.86
C GLY A 75 7.94 10.50 0.01
N LEU A 76 7.53 10.61 -1.25
CA LEU A 76 7.99 11.67 -2.14
C LEU A 76 7.03 12.86 -2.10
N GLU A 77 7.51 14.06 -1.79
CA GLU A 77 6.66 15.25 -1.56
C GLU A 77 5.77 15.60 -2.77
N ASN A 78 6.31 15.49 -3.98
CA ASN A 78 5.62 15.79 -5.25
C ASN A 78 4.90 14.56 -5.86
N SER A 79 4.60 13.54 -5.05
CA SER A 79 3.84 12.38 -5.50
C SER A 79 2.36 12.48 -5.21
N ARG A 80 1.58 11.59 -5.83
CA ARG A 80 0.17 11.40 -5.48
C ARG A 80 0.00 10.98 -4.01
N PRO A 81 -1.18 11.16 -3.42
CA PRO A 81 -1.50 10.57 -2.13
C PRO A 81 -1.43 9.04 -2.14
N LEU A 82 -1.25 8.44 -0.96
CA LEU A 82 -1.53 7.03 -0.72
C LEU A 82 -3.01 6.80 -0.96
N LEU A 83 -3.30 5.76 -1.74
CA LEU A 83 -4.67 5.45 -2.12
C LEU A 83 -5.35 4.65 -1.02
N PRO A 84 -6.67 4.80 -0.90
CA PRO A 84 -7.42 3.99 0.04
C PRO A 84 -7.30 2.48 -0.23
N PRO A 85 -7.50 1.60 0.77
CA PRO A 85 -7.94 1.90 2.13
C PRO A 85 -6.79 2.24 3.09
N MET A 86 -5.60 2.59 2.59
CA MET A 86 -4.46 2.90 3.45
C MET A 86 -4.81 4.00 4.47
N PRO A 87 -4.86 3.70 5.79
CA PRO A 87 -5.39 4.61 6.79
C PRO A 87 -4.28 5.52 7.35
N TRP A 88 -3.53 6.19 6.46
CA TRP A 88 -2.37 7.01 6.84
C TRP A 88 -2.73 8.12 7.84
N PHE A 89 -3.97 8.63 7.79
CA PHE A 89 -4.47 9.63 8.73
C PHE A 89 -4.53 9.14 10.19
N ASN A 90 -4.56 7.82 10.43
CA ASN A 90 -4.49 7.27 11.79
C ASN A 90 -3.09 7.40 12.41
N TYR A 91 -2.07 7.66 11.60
CA TYR A 91 -0.67 7.72 12.02
C TYR A 91 -0.15 9.14 12.18
N LEU A 92 -0.94 10.18 11.86
CA LEU A 92 -0.54 11.59 11.89
C LEU A 92 0.20 11.97 13.18
N ASN A 93 -0.37 11.55 14.32
CA ASN A 93 0.06 11.94 15.67
C ASN A 93 0.79 10.81 16.42
N MET A 94 1.20 9.74 15.75
CA MET A 94 2.00 8.66 16.37
C MET A 94 3.28 9.23 17.00
N ALA A 95 3.85 8.65 18.05
CA ALA A 95 5.14 9.13 18.54
C ALA A 95 6.27 8.83 17.52
N ASP A 96 7.32 9.65 17.48
CA ASP A 96 8.50 9.38 16.61
C ASP A 96 9.14 8.03 16.98
N SER A 97 9.21 7.71 18.27
CA SER A 97 9.71 6.43 18.77
C SER A 97 8.93 5.24 18.22
N ASP A 98 7.59 5.33 18.16
CA ASP A 98 6.74 4.25 17.66
C ASP A 98 6.87 4.11 16.14
N MET A 99 6.93 5.22 15.41
CA MET A 99 7.14 5.18 13.96
C MET A 99 8.50 4.56 13.61
N ARG A 100 9.56 4.90 14.36
CA ARG A 100 10.88 4.28 14.22
C ARG A 100 10.85 2.80 14.58
N ALA A 101 10.11 2.40 15.62
CA ALA A 101 9.97 1.00 16.00
C ALA A 101 9.26 0.18 14.91
N ILE A 102 8.18 0.71 14.32
CA ILE A 102 7.50 0.08 13.17
C ILE A 102 8.46 -0.06 11.99
N PHE A 103 9.17 1.03 11.63
CA PHE A 103 10.13 0.98 10.54
C PHE A 103 11.22 -0.06 10.81
N ALA A 104 11.85 -0.04 11.99
CA ALA A 104 12.88 -0.99 12.38
C ALA A 104 12.38 -2.45 12.33
N TYR A 105 11.15 -2.70 12.80
CA TYR A 105 10.52 -4.02 12.70
C TYR A 105 10.37 -4.45 11.24
N LEU A 106 9.80 -3.61 10.37
CA LEU A 106 9.67 -3.89 8.94
C LEU A 106 11.02 -4.07 8.25
N LYS A 107 12.10 -3.42 8.74
CA LYS A 107 13.46 -3.64 8.23
C LYS A 107 14.09 -4.95 8.71
N SER A 108 13.60 -5.55 9.78
CA SER A 108 14.14 -6.78 10.38
C SER A 108 13.52 -8.09 9.87
N ILE A 109 12.34 -8.03 9.24
CA ILE A 109 11.66 -9.23 8.75
C ILE A 109 12.34 -9.79 7.49
N LYS A 110 12.04 -11.06 7.16
CA LYS A 110 12.56 -11.71 5.95
C LYS A 110 12.16 -10.91 4.69
N PRO A 111 13.11 -10.53 3.81
CA PRO A 111 12.80 -9.89 2.55
C PRO A 111 12.06 -10.86 1.62
N VAL A 112 11.06 -10.35 0.90
CA VAL A 112 10.30 -11.10 -0.10
C VAL A 112 10.27 -10.28 -1.40
N SER A 113 10.87 -10.83 -2.44
CA SER A 113 10.82 -10.24 -3.77
C SER A 113 9.41 -10.35 -4.36
N ASN A 114 8.76 -9.20 -4.53
CA ASN A 114 7.43 -9.09 -5.13
C ASN A 114 7.21 -7.68 -5.67
N VAL A 115 7.21 -7.55 -7.00
CA VAL A 115 6.86 -6.31 -7.69
C VAL A 115 5.34 -6.17 -7.71
N VAL A 116 4.83 -5.22 -6.93
CA VAL A 116 3.41 -4.85 -6.91
C VAL A 116 3.10 -3.92 -8.11
N PRO A 117 2.02 -4.18 -8.87
CA PRO A 117 1.64 -3.34 -10.01
C PRO A 117 1.22 -1.93 -9.57
N SER A 118 1.30 -0.99 -10.52
CA SER A 118 0.74 0.35 -10.34
C SER A 118 -0.78 0.28 -10.15
N HIS A 119 -1.32 1.23 -9.37
CA HIS A 119 -2.77 1.43 -9.27
C HIS A 119 -3.42 1.63 -10.66
N ILE A 120 -4.67 1.22 -10.79
CA ILE A 120 -5.47 1.47 -11.98
C ILE A 120 -6.30 2.73 -11.70
N PRO A 121 -6.18 3.81 -12.50
CA PRO A 121 -6.99 5.00 -12.30
C PRO A 121 -8.48 4.69 -12.52
N PRO A 122 -9.40 5.52 -12.00
CA PRO A 122 -10.81 5.37 -12.30
C PRO A 122 -11.05 5.54 -13.81
N ALA A 123 -12.12 4.93 -14.32
CA ALA A 123 -12.54 5.18 -15.69
C ALA A 123 -12.89 6.68 -15.88
N PRO A 124 -12.63 7.25 -17.07
CA PRO A 124 -13.02 8.63 -17.39
C PRO A 124 -14.51 8.91 -17.18
#